data_AF-A0A1I1SKA0-F1
#
_entry.id   AF-A0A1I1SKA0-F1
#
_cell.length_a   1.000
_cell.length_b   1.000
_cell.length_c   1.000
_cell.angle_alpha   90.00
_cell.angle_beta   90.00
_cell.angle_gamma   90.00
#
_symmetry.space_group_name_H-M   'P 1'
#
loop_
_entity.id
_entity.type
_entity.pdbx_description
1 polymer ?
#
loop_
_entity_poly.entity_id
_entity_poly.type
_entity_poly.pdbx_seq_one_letter_code
_entity_poly.pdbx_strand_id
1 'polypeptide(L)'
;MSIKTSKKTNLNVKIDTDLKNEADLVFKDMGLTLSSAITMFLKRSVDDRQLPFQPRVTSELDQALDEIKSGNIESFDSVKDWEEDLRKYVQD
;
A
#
# COMPACT_ATOMS: atom_id res chain seq x y z
N MET A 1 -23.11 -16.95 32.48
CA MET A 1 -22.23 -16.33 31.46
C MET A 1 -22.44 -17.11 30.16
N SER A 2 -23.18 -16.55 29.19
CA SER A 2 -23.45 -17.26 27.92
C SER A 2 -22.21 -17.23 27.05
N ILE A 3 -21.61 -18.39 26.84
CA ILE A 3 -20.54 -18.58 25.86
C ILE A 3 -21.21 -18.48 24.50
N LYS A 4 -21.06 -17.34 23.80
CA LYS A 4 -21.50 -17.23 22.41
C LYS A 4 -20.67 -18.19 21.58
N THR A 5 -21.24 -19.33 21.19
CA THR A 5 -20.62 -20.28 20.27
C THR A 5 -20.52 -19.61 18.90
N SER A 6 -19.34 -19.09 18.56
CA SER A 6 -19.10 -18.46 17.26
C SER A 6 -19.05 -19.53 16.18
N LYS A 7 -20.10 -19.60 15.36
CA LYS A 7 -20.10 -20.40 14.12
C LYS A 7 -18.93 -19.96 13.25
N LYS A 8 -18.06 -20.89 12.88
CA LYS A 8 -16.94 -20.63 11.96
C LYS A 8 -17.38 -20.89 10.53
N THR A 9 -16.92 -20.05 9.61
CA THR A 9 -17.15 -20.19 8.17
C THR A 9 -15.80 -20.02 7.47
N ASN A 10 -15.59 -20.74 6.36
CA ASN A 10 -14.38 -20.61 5.56
C ASN A 10 -14.43 -19.35 4.69
N LEU A 11 -13.31 -18.63 4.62
CA LEU A 11 -13.10 -17.50 3.73
C LEU A 11 -12.14 -17.94 2.62
N ASN A 12 -12.57 -17.83 1.37
CA ASN A 12 -11.72 -18.12 0.20
C ASN A 12 -11.51 -16.82 -0.59
N VAL A 13 -10.25 -16.40 -0.74
CA VAL A 13 -9.87 -15.17 -1.44
C VAL A 13 -8.80 -15.50 -2.47
N LYS A 14 -8.99 -15.00 -3.69
CA LYS A 14 -7.97 -15.08 -4.74
C LYS A 14 -7.00 -13.91 -4.55
N ILE A 15 -5.72 -14.22 -4.43
CA ILE A 15 -4.64 -13.25 -4.32
C ILE A 15 -3.51 -13.65 -5.26
N ASP A 16 -2.69 -12.68 -5.63
CA ASP A 16 -1.47 -12.94 -6.37
C ASP A 16 -0.49 -13.80 -5.54
N THR A 17 0.29 -14.64 -6.22
CA THR A 17 1.19 -15.59 -5.55
C THR A 17 2.38 -14.88 -4.90
N ASP A 18 2.92 -13.85 -5.56
CA ASP A 18 4.05 -13.10 -5.05
C ASP A 18 3.60 -12.26 -3.84
N LEU A 19 2.45 -11.59 -3.96
CA LEU A 19 1.84 -10.88 -2.83
C LEU A 19 1.60 -11.79 -1.61
N LYS A 20 1.13 -13.03 -1.84
CA LYS A 20 0.94 -14.01 -0.76
C LYS A 20 2.26 -14.33 -0.06
N ASN A 21 3.31 -14.59 -0.84
CA ASN A 21 4.60 -14.99 -0.31
C ASN A 21 5.25 -13.84 0.48
N GLU A 22 5.19 -12.61 -0.04
CA GLU A 22 5.67 -11.42 0.66
C GLU A 22 4.91 -11.20 1.98
N ALA A 23 3.58 -11.28 1.95
CA ALA A 23 2.76 -11.15 3.15
C ALA A 23 3.08 -12.26 4.19
N ASP A 24 3.26 -13.50 3.74
CA ASP A 24 3.64 -14.62 4.61
C ASP A 24 4.99 -14.38 5.30
N LEU A 25 5.98 -13.82 4.61
CA LEU A 25 7.28 -13.47 5.19
C LEU A 25 7.12 -12.37 6.26
N VAL A 26 6.45 -11.27 5.90
CA VAL A 26 6.25 -10.13 6.79
C VAL A 26 5.51 -10.53 8.07
N PHE A 27 4.44 -11.32 7.96
CA PHE A 27 3.69 -11.76 9.14
C PHE A 27 4.45 -12.79 9.96
N LYS A 28 5.24 -13.66 9.33
CA LYS A 28 6.07 -14.63 10.05
C LYS A 28 7.13 -13.96 10.91
N ASP A 29 7.72 -12.87 10.42
CA ASP A 29 8.66 -12.06 11.21
C ASP A 29 8.00 -11.43 12.45
N MET A 30 6.68 -11.19 12.39
CA MET A 30 5.87 -10.76 13.54
C MET A 30 5.37 -11.94 14.42
N GLY A 31 5.72 -13.18 14.08
CA GLY A 31 5.21 -14.38 14.77
C GLY A 31 3.73 -14.68 14.49
N LEU A 32 3.20 -14.17 13.38
CA LEU A 32 1.81 -14.32 12.96
C LEU A 32 1.67 -15.23 11.75
N THR A 33 0.52 -15.89 11.65
CA THR A 33 0.09 -16.56 10.42
C THR A 33 -0.77 -15.61 9.59
N LEU A 34 -0.78 -15.79 8.27
CA LEU A 34 -1.65 -15.01 7.37
C LEU A 34 -3.13 -15.04 7.81
N SER A 35 -3.63 -16.21 8.22
CA SER A 35 -5.00 -16.35 8.74
C SER A 35 -5.24 -15.54 10.01
N SER A 36 -4.25 -15.43 10.90
CA SER A 36 -4.34 -14.63 12.12
C SER A 36 -4.36 -13.14 11.77
N ALA A 37 -3.50 -12.70 10.85
CA ALA A 37 -3.46 -11.33 10.37
C ALA A 37 -4.80 -10.92 9.70
N ILE A 38 -5.35 -11.77 8.83
CA ILE A 38 -6.67 -11.54 8.21
C ILE A 38 -7.77 -11.47 9.27
N THR A 39 -7.72 -12.34 10.28
CA THR A 39 -8.71 -12.30 11.37
C THR A 39 -8.62 -11.00 12.16
N MET A 40 -7.41 -10.49 12.43
CA MET A 40 -7.20 -9.20 13.10
C MET A 40 -7.71 -8.04 12.24
N PHE A 41 -7.43 -8.05 10.93
CA PHE A 41 -7.93 -7.07 9.98
C PHE A 41 -9.46 -6.97 10.04
N LEU A 42 -10.15 -8.12 9.98
CA LEU A 42 -11.61 -8.16 10.01
C LEU A 42 -12.18 -7.67 11.34
N LYS A 43 -11.58 -8.09 12.47
CA LYS A 43 -11.99 -7.62 13.80
C LYS A 43 -11.85 -6.10 13.93
N ARG A 44 -10.68 -5.57 13.57
CA ARG A 44 -10.42 -4.13 13.64
C ARG A 44 -11.39 -3.33 12.76
N SER A 45 -11.70 -3.85 11.57
CA SER A 45 -12.66 -3.22 10.66
C SER A 45 -14.07 -3.16 11.24
N VAL A 46 -14.49 -4.23 11.91
CA VAL A 46 -15.82 -4.31 12.57
C VAL A 46 -15.89 -3.41 13.80
N ASP A 47 -14.84 -3.43 14.62
CA ASP A 47 -14.79 -2.68 15.89
C ASP A 47 -14.84 -1.17 15.64
N ASP A 48 -14.05 -0.68 14.69
CA ASP A 48 -13.97 0.76 14.40
C ASP A 48 -14.97 1.23 13.33
N ARG A 49 -15.66 0.31 12.66
CA ARG A 49 -16.55 0.58 11.50
C ARG A 49 -15.87 1.37 10.37
N GLN A 50 -14.58 1.14 10.16
CA GLN A 50 -13.78 1.75 9.10
C GLN A 50 -12.71 0.76 8.63
N LEU A 51 -12.04 1.06 7.53
CA LEU A 51 -10.86 0.28 7.15
C LEU A 51 -9.75 0.50 8.21
N PRO A 52 -8.98 -0.55 8.57
CA PRO A 52 -7.94 -0.46 9.58
C PRO A 52 -6.67 0.23 9.05
N PHE A 53 -6.76 0.78 7.85
CA PHE A 53 -5.82 1.72 7.25
C PHE A 53 -6.62 2.80 6.53
N GLN A 54 -6.05 3.99 6.41
CA GLN A 54 -6.65 5.07 5.65
C GLN A 54 -6.49 4.79 4.15
N PRO A 55 -7.57 4.63 3.38
CA PRO A 55 -7.46 4.56 1.93
C PRO A 55 -6.91 5.88 1.43
N ARG A 56 -5.84 5.82 0.63
CA ARG A 56 -5.28 6.97 -0.06
C ARG A 56 -5.49 6.79 -1.54
N VAL A 57 -5.98 7.84 -2.18
CA VAL A 57 -5.89 7.96 -3.64
C VAL A 57 -4.46 8.38 -3.92
N THR A 58 -3.78 7.67 -4.82
CA THR A 58 -2.45 8.07 -5.30
C THR A 58 -2.58 9.45 -5.92
N SER A 59 -1.97 10.46 -5.30
CA SER A 59 -1.91 11.80 -5.83
C SER A 59 -0.83 11.92 -6.91
N GLU A 60 -0.88 12.96 -7.73
CA GLU A 60 0.19 13.29 -8.67
C GLU A 60 1.56 13.42 -7.96
N LEU A 61 1.55 13.89 -6.70
CA LEU A 61 2.74 13.95 -5.86
C LEU A 61 3.26 12.55 -5.50
N ASP A 62 2.37 11.60 -5.20
CA ASP A 62 2.77 10.22 -4.91
C ASP A 62 3.39 9.54 -6.15
N GLN A 63 2.85 9.84 -7.35
CA GLN A 63 3.41 9.37 -8.61
C GLN A 63 4.79 9.97 -8.88
N ALA A 64 4.96 11.29 -8.72
CA ALA A 64 6.25 11.95 -8.88
C ALA A 64 7.30 11.40 -7.89
N LEU A 65 6.91 11.13 -6.64
CA LEU A 65 7.79 10.51 -5.64
C LEU A 65 8.19 9.09 -6.03
N ASP A 66 7.27 8.30 -6.60
CA ASP A 66 7.59 6.95 -7.07
C ASP A 66 8.45 6.97 -8.34
N GLU A 67 8.28 7.94 -9.24
CA GLU A 67 9.16 8.16 -10.40
C GLU A 67 10.60 8.48 -9.95
N ILE A 68 10.75 9.35 -8.93
CA ILE A 68 12.05 9.63 -8.30
C ILE A 68 12.68 8.36 -7.72
N LYS A 69 11.92 7.56 -6.96
CA LYS A 69 12.43 6.29 -6.39
C LYS A 69 12.80 5.26 -7.46
N SER A 70 12.07 5.25 -8.55
CA SER A 70 12.29 4.35 -9.69
C SER A 70 13.47 4.78 -10.57
N GLY A 71 14.07 5.94 -10.28
CA GLY A 71 15.16 6.52 -11.08
C GLY A 71 14.68 7.11 -12.41
N ASN A 72 13.38 7.28 -12.61
CA ASN A 72 12.79 7.89 -13.79
C ASN A 72 12.77 9.41 -13.64
N ILE A 73 13.96 10.00 -13.46
CA ILE A 73 14.16 11.44 -13.32
C ILE A 73 14.96 11.97 -14.49
N GLU A 74 14.50 13.05 -15.08
CA GLU A 74 15.31 13.81 -16.03
C GLU A 74 16.44 14.50 -15.25
N SER A 75 17.67 14.19 -15.63
CA SER A 75 18.87 14.80 -15.08
C SER A 75 19.42 15.78 -16.09
N PHE A 76 19.80 16.97 -15.63
CA PHE A 76 20.36 18.02 -16.47
C PHE A 76 21.83 18.20 -16.11
N ASP A 77 22.68 18.35 -17.14
CA ASP A 77 24.13 18.49 -16.96
C ASP A 77 24.54 19.89 -16.49
N SER A 78 23.63 20.87 -16.57
CA SER A 78 23.88 22.23 -16.07
C SER A 78 22.60 22.97 -15.67
N VAL A 79 22.74 23.95 -14.78
CA VAL A 79 21.64 24.84 -14.36
C VAL A 79 21.02 25.59 -15.55
N LYS A 80 21.82 25.89 -16.58
CA LYS A 80 21.35 26.59 -17.78
C LYS A 80 20.43 25.71 -18.64
N ASP A 81 20.78 24.43 -18.77
CA ASP A 81 19.98 23.44 -19.51
C ASP A 81 18.62 23.20 -18.83
N TRP A 82 18.64 23.09 -17.50
CA TRP A 82 17.43 23.06 -16.68
C TRP A 82 16.57 24.32 -16.83
N GLU A 83 17.19 25.51 -16.85
CA GLU A 83 16.46 26.78 -17.01
C GLU A 83 15.82 26.93 -18.40
N GLU A 84 16.50 26.50 -19.46
CA GLU A 84 15.95 26.49 -20.82
C GLU A 84 14.77 25.53 -20.95
N ASP A 85 14.80 24.38 -20.28
CA ASP A 85 13.70 23.42 -20.27
C ASP A 85 12.47 23.94 -19.51
N LEU A 86 12.67 24.51 -18.32
CA LEU A 86 11.58 25.10 -17.53
C LEU A 86 10.83 26.22 -18.26
N ARG A 87 11.52 27.01 -19.09
CA ARG A 87 10.91 28.09 -19.87
C ARG A 87 9.89 27.59 -20.88
N LYS A 88 9.92 26.31 -21.28
CA LYS A 88 8.93 25.69 -22.18
C LYS A 88 7.57 25.48 -21.50
N TYR A 89 7.55 25.35 -20.18
CA TYR A 89 6.34 25.05 -19.39
C TYR A 89 5.63 26.30 -18.84
N VAL A 90 6.25 27.48 -18.94
CA VAL A 90 5.75 28.75 -18.36
C VAL A 90 5.08 29.65 -19.42
N GLN A 91 4.76 29.13 -20.61
CA GLN A 91 4.17 29.91 -21.72
C GLN A 91 2.66 29.71 -21.97
N ASP A 92 1.92 29.12 -21.02
CA ASP A 92 0.44 29.24 -20.95
C ASP A 92 0.02 29.96 -19.65
#